data_AF-A0A958BBU5-F1
#
_entry.id   AF-A0A958BBU5-F1
#
_cell.length_a   1.000
_cell.length_b   1.000
_cell.length_c   1.000
_cell.angle_alpha   90.00
_cell.angle_beta   90.00
_cell.angle_gamma   90.00
#
_symmetry.space_group_name_H-M   'P 1'
#
loop_
_entity.id
_entity.type
_entity.pdbx_description
1 polymer ?
#
loop_
_entity_poly.entity_id
_entity_poly.type
_entity_poly.pdbx_seq_one_letter_code
_entity_poly.pdbx_strand_id
1 'polypeptide(L)'
;QYLSEYPKIRVLEKPAPLYDAVVSTEVLEHVIDPIETVIEINNLLRKGGAFSASWSFVPVVKCHLPHNYHLQTIMLWIIRSLGFGFYGFERRGSTVYGFVKHSDITPRMVKKARLLEKIAKFPLPIDRVLFLLQGL
;
A
#
# COMPACT_ATOMS: atom_id res chain seq x y z
N GLN A 1 18.80 20.92 9.88
CA GLN A 1 19.02 21.30 11.29
C GLN A 1 18.08 20.56 12.25
N TYR A 2 16.78 20.40 11.97
CA TYR A 2 15.82 19.72 12.87
C TYR A 2 16.15 18.26 13.25
N LEU A 3 16.77 17.47 12.36
CA LEU A 3 17.04 16.05 12.63
C LEU A 3 18.30 15.79 13.47
N SER A 4 19.14 16.81 13.75
CA SER A 4 20.39 16.61 14.50
C SER A 4 20.18 16.18 15.95
N GLU A 5 19.00 16.41 16.51
CA GLU A 5 18.61 15.97 17.85
C GLU A 5 18.22 14.49 17.93
N TYR A 6 18.04 13.82 16.79
CA TYR A 6 17.56 12.44 16.71
C TYR A 6 18.61 11.53 16.07
N PRO A 7 19.65 11.09 16.81
CA PRO A 7 20.79 10.35 16.26
C PRO A 7 20.42 8.97 15.68
N LYS A 8 19.21 8.47 15.98
CA LYS A 8 18.68 7.20 15.45
C LYS A 8 17.89 7.37 14.14
N ILE A 9 17.57 8.61 13.76
CA ILE A 9 16.89 8.89 12.49
C ILE A 9 17.96 9.15 11.44
N ARG A 10 17.92 8.38 10.36
CA ARG A 10 18.80 8.54 9.20
C ARG A 10 17.93 8.83 7.99
N VAL A 11 18.23 9.93 7.30
CA VAL A 11 17.67 10.19 5.97
C VAL A 11 18.61 9.56 4.97
N LEU A 12 18.12 8.56 4.25
CA LEU A 12 18.89 7.87 3.23
C LEU A 12 18.42 8.36 1.87
N GLU A 13 19.36 8.63 0.97
CA GLU A 13 19.04 8.91 -0.43
C GLU A 13 18.34 7.71 -1.09
N LYS A 14 18.80 6.49 -0.74
CA LYS A 14 18.19 5.23 -1.15
C LYS A 14 18.04 4.28 0.04
N PRO A 15 16.89 3.63 0.18
CA PRO A 15 16.69 2.64 1.23
C PRO A 15 17.60 1.41 1.01
N ALA A 16 18.09 0.84 2.10
CA ALA A 16 18.91 -0.37 2.09
C ALA A 16 18.12 -1.57 2.67
N PRO A 17 17.85 -2.64 1.92
CA PRO A 17 17.24 -3.87 2.44
C PRO A 17 18.21 -4.61 3.39
N LEU A 18 17.77 -5.37 4.40
CA LEU A 18 16.42 -5.86 4.71
C LEU A 18 15.86 -5.20 5.98
N TYR A 19 14.73 -4.51 5.87
CA TYR A 19 14.03 -3.97 7.03
C TYR A 19 13.14 -5.03 7.69
N ASP A 20 13.04 -4.97 9.02
CA ASP A 20 12.08 -5.75 9.80
C ASP A 20 10.65 -5.22 9.64
N ALA A 21 10.51 -3.91 9.46
CA ALA A 21 9.23 -3.25 9.33
C ALA A 21 9.34 -2.01 8.43
N VAL A 22 8.25 -1.70 7.73
CA VAL A 22 8.04 -0.45 6.97
C VAL A 22 6.72 0.17 7.42
N VAL A 23 6.73 1.48 7.61
CA VAL A 23 5.54 2.27 7.94
C VAL A 23 5.33 3.33 6.86
N SER A 24 4.11 3.38 6.31
CA SER A 24 3.72 4.29 5.23
C SER A 24 2.35 4.89 5.53
N THR A 25 2.31 5.98 6.30
CA THR A 25 1.06 6.63 6.71
C THR A 25 0.83 7.90 5.90
N GLU A 26 -0.26 7.96 5.15
CA GLU A 26 -0.59 9.10 4.27
C GLU A 26 0.56 9.45 3.30
N VAL A 27 1.10 8.42 2.63
CA VAL A 27 2.18 8.56 1.64
C VAL A 27 1.73 8.11 0.24
N LEU A 28 0.97 7.01 0.16
CA LEU A 28 0.65 6.33 -1.09
C LEU A 28 -0.23 7.18 -2.03
N GLU A 29 -1.02 8.09 -1.51
CA GLU A 29 -1.85 9.06 -2.24
C GLU A 29 -1.06 10.19 -2.91
N HIS A 30 0.18 10.41 -2.49
CA HIS A 30 1.06 11.49 -2.97
C HIS A 30 2.12 11.02 -3.97
N VAL A 31 2.28 9.71 -4.14
CA VAL A 31 3.24 9.15 -5.10
C VAL A 31 2.59 8.95 -6.47
N ILE A 32 3.39 9.08 -7.52
CA ILE A 32 2.92 8.95 -8.91
C ILE A 32 2.36 7.55 -9.16
N ASP A 33 3.02 6.52 -8.63
CA ASP A 33 2.63 5.11 -8.79
C ASP A 33 2.60 4.39 -7.43
N PRO A 34 1.42 4.32 -6.78
CA PRO A 34 1.28 3.70 -5.47
C PRO A 34 1.55 2.19 -5.50
N ILE A 35 1.32 1.54 -6.64
CA ILE A 35 1.52 0.10 -6.81
C ILE A 35 3.00 -0.22 -6.91
N GLU A 36 3.74 0.56 -7.69
CA GLU A 36 5.20 0.43 -7.77
C GLU A 36 5.85 0.69 -6.41
N THR A 37 5.37 1.70 -5.69
CA THR A 37 5.83 1.98 -4.32
C THR A 37 5.63 0.78 -3.39
N VAL A 38 4.51 0.06 -3.49
CA VAL A 38 4.27 -1.17 -2.70
C VAL A 38 5.18 -2.33 -3.13
N ILE A 39 5.52 -2.43 -4.43
CA ILE A 39 6.50 -3.40 -4.93
C ILE A 39 7.88 -3.12 -4.33
N GLU A 40 8.31 -1.86 -4.32
CA GLU A 40 9.55 -1.43 -3.69
C GLU A 40 9.56 -1.75 -2.19
N ILE A 41 8.48 -1.44 -1.48
CA ILE A 41 8.32 -1.79 -0.06
C ILE A 41 8.45 -3.32 0.16
N ASN A 42 7.85 -4.15 -0.71
CA ASN A 42 8.02 -5.59 -0.62
C ASN A 42 9.50 -5.99 -0.77
N ASN A 43 10.21 -5.40 -1.74
CA ASN A 43 11.63 -5.70 -1.97
C ASN A 43 12.54 -5.24 -0.82
N LEU A 44 12.13 -4.20 -0.09
CA LEU A 44 12.84 -3.67 1.08
C LEU A 44 12.61 -4.48 2.36
N LEU A 45 11.51 -5.24 2.43
CA LEU A 45 11.15 -6.06 3.58
C LEU A 45 11.71 -7.47 3.48
N ARG A 46 12.20 -8.00 4.61
CA ARG A 46 12.41 -9.45 4.74
C ARG A 46 11.08 -10.20 4.76
N LYS A 47 11.09 -11.47 4.36
CA LYS A 47 9.94 -12.37 4.59
C LYS A 47 9.61 -12.43 6.09
N GLY A 48 8.33 -12.38 6.42
CA GLY A 48 7.83 -12.23 7.79
C GLY A 48 7.95 -10.82 8.36
N GLY A 49 8.52 -9.85 7.62
CA GLY A 49 8.57 -8.45 8.03
C GLY A 49 7.19 -7.77 7.96
N ALA A 50 7.02 -6.72 8.74
CA ALA A 50 5.75 -6.01 8.89
C ALA A 50 5.64 -4.83 7.92
N PHE A 51 4.45 -4.62 7.37
CA PHE A 51 4.11 -3.41 6.62
C PHE A 51 2.86 -2.78 7.23
N SER A 52 2.99 -1.57 7.76
CA SER A 52 1.86 -0.79 8.28
C SER A 52 1.59 0.38 7.36
N ALA A 53 0.35 0.55 6.92
CA ALA A 53 0.00 1.62 6.00
C ALA A 53 -1.35 2.25 6.30
N SER A 54 -1.44 3.55 6.10
CA SER A 54 -2.70 4.29 5.94
C SER A 54 -2.65 5.07 4.64
N TRP A 55 -3.81 5.32 4.06
CA TRP A 55 -3.95 6.10 2.83
C TRP A 55 -5.32 6.73 2.75
N SER A 56 -5.39 7.85 2.03
CA SER A 56 -6.61 8.58 1.75
C SER A 56 -6.65 9.00 0.28
N PHE A 57 -7.17 8.13 -0.60
CA PHE A 57 -7.32 8.43 -2.03
C PHE A 57 -8.61 9.24 -2.34
N VAL A 58 -9.02 10.13 -1.42
CA VAL A 58 -10.20 10.98 -1.59
C VAL A 58 -9.82 12.42 -1.99
N PRO A 59 -10.67 13.13 -2.77
CA PRO A 59 -10.41 14.49 -3.27
C PRO A 59 -10.59 15.59 -2.21
N VAL A 60 -10.28 15.31 -0.94
CA VAL A 60 -10.53 16.24 0.17
C VAL A 60 -9.28 17.00 0.60
N VAL A 61 -8.09 16.56 0.17
CA VAL A 61 -6.81 17.21 0.49
C VAL A 61 -6.09 17.60 -0.81
N LYS A 62 -5.67 18.86 -0.90
CA LYS A 62 -5.11 19.46 -2.13
C LYS A 62 -3.84 18.76 -2.65
N CYS A 63 -3.09 18.08 -1.79
CA CYS A 63 -1.88 17.37 -2.17
C CYS A 63 -2.12 15.93 -2.67
N HIS A 64 -3.36 15.43 -2.65
CA HIS A 64 -3.66 14.10 -3.19
C HIS A 64 -3.70 14.13 -4.71
N LEU A 65 -3.05 13.17 -5.35
CA LEU A 65 -2.99 13.10 -6.80
C LEU A 65 -4.30 12.53 -7.38
N PRO A 66 -5.04 13.28 -8.22
CA PRO A 66 -6.35 12.84 -8.71
C PRO A 66 -6.36 11.53 -9.48
N HIS A 67 -5.26 11.24 -10.17
CA HIS A 67 -5.14 9.99 -10.92
C HIS A 67 -5.10 8.76 -10.00
N ASN A 68 -4.87 8.90 -8.70
CA ASN A 68 -4.88 7.81 -7.73
C ASN A 68 -6.24 7.58 -7.06
N TYR A 69 -7.24 8.45 -7.25
CA TYR A 69 -8.52 8.37 -6.48
C TYR A 69 -9.27 7.06 -6.63
N HIS A 70 -9.18 6.44 -7.81
CA HIS A 70 -9.77 5.13 -8.10
C HIS A 70 -9.25 4.01 -7.17
N LEU A 71 -8.12 4.20 -6.50
CA LEU A 71 -7.52 3.20 -5.61
C LEU A 71 -8.20 3.11 -4.23
N GLN A 72 -9.03 4.09 -3.85
CA GLN A 72 -9.62 4.20 -2.51
C GLN A 72 -10.21 2.89 -1.98
N THR A 73 -10.95 2.17 -2.82
CA THR A 73 -11.67 0.95 -2.43
C THR A 73 -10.89 -0.33 -2.73
N ILE A 74 -9.94 -0.29 -3.66
CA ILE A 74 -9.25 -1.50 -4.14
C ILE A 74 -7.83 -1.67 -3.56
N MET A 75 -7.24 -0.62 -2.96
CA MET A 75 -5.82 -0.63 -2.59
C MET A 75 -5.46 -1.78 -1.64
N LEU A 76 -6.34 -2.09 -0.69
CA LEU A 76 -6.14 -3.24 0.22
C LEU A 76 -5.97 -4.56 -0.55
N TRP A 77 -6.76 -4.76 -1.61
CA TRP A 77 -6.70 -5.96 -2.44
C TRP A 77 -5.45 -5.98 -3.33
N ILE A 78 -5.05 -4.82 -3.83
CA ILE A 78 -3.80 -4.64 -4.57
C ILE A 78 -2.61 -5.03 -3.70
N ILE A 79 -2.49 -4.48 -2.48
CA ILE A 79 -1.39 -4.80 -1.56
C ILE A 79 -1.35 -6.30 -1.27
N ARG A 80 -2.50 -6.92 -0.97
CA ARG A 80 -2.59 -8.37 -0.76
C ARG A 80 -2.16 -9.19 -1.97
N SER A 81 -2.42 -8.70 -3.19
CA SER A 81 -2.01 -9.38 -4.42
C SER A 81 -0.49 -9.34 -4.66
N LEU A 82 0.23 -8.45 -3.96
CA LEU A 82 1.67 -8.22 -4.05
C LEU A 82 2.45 -8.93 -2.92
N GLY A 83 1.94 -10.06 -2.43
CA GLY A 83 2.70 -10.97 -1.55
C GLY A 83 2.59 -10.63 -0.07
N PHE A 84 1.65 -9.78 0.28
CA PHE A 84 1.34 -9.41 1.65
C PHE A 84 0.12 -10.17 2.18
N GLY A 85 0.25 -10.79 3.36
CA GLY A 85 -0.87 -11.23 4.16
C GLY A 85 -1.43 -10.06 4.98
N PHE A 86 -2.75 -9.99 5.14
CA PHE A 86 -3.39 -9.02 6.03
C PHE A 86 -3.48 -9.59 7.44
N TYR A 87 -3.05 -8.83 8.45
CA TYR A 87 -3.09 -9.27 9.84
C TYR A 87 -4.14 -8.52 10.69
N GLY A 88 -4.48 -7.27 10.34
CA GLY A 88 -5.48 -6.49 11.07
C GLY A 88 -5.49 -5.01 10.69
N PHE A 89 -6.41 -4.25 11.28
CA PHE A 89 -6.45 -2.79 11.16
C PHE A 89 -6.77 -2.16 12.52
N GLU A 90 -6.26 -0.94 12.76
CA GLU A 90 -6.70 -0.07 13.85
C GLU A 90 -7.61 1.03 13.27
N ARG A 91 -8.73 1.29 13.94
CA ARG A 91 -9.77 2.25 13.50
C ARG A 91 -9.85 3.50 14.36
N ARG A 92 -9.22 3.52 15.53
CA ARG A 92 -9.22 4.68 16.43
C ARG A 92 -8.29 5.77 15.89
N GLY A 93 -8.85 6.71 15.12
CA GLY A 93 -8.22 7.97 14.72
C GLY A 93 -7.86 8.05 13.23
N SER A 94 -7.20 7.02 12.70
CA SER A 94 -6.80 6.90 11.30
C SER A 94 -6.78 5.42 10.95
N THR A 95 -7.41 5.01 9.84
CA THR A 95 -7.47 3.58 9.48
C THR A 95 -6.07 3.13 9.07
N VAL A 96 -5.35 2.46 9.99
CA VAL A 96 -4.03 1.87 9.71
C VAL A 96 -4.21 0.39 9.48
N TYR A 97 -3.78 -0.08 8.32
CA TYR A 97 -3.78 -1.48 7.95
C TYR A 97 -2.42 -2.10 8.24
N GLY A 98 -2.44 -3.28 8.84
CA GLY A 98 -1.26 -4.09 9.12
C GLY A 98 -1.16 -5.30 8.19
N PHE A 99 0.04 -5.49 7.64
CA PHE A 99 0.37 -6.57 6.73
C PHE A 99 1.66 -7.28 7.13
N VAL A 100 1.82 -8.53 6.69
CA VAL A 100 3.04 -9.33 6.82
C VAL A 100 3.50 -9.76 5.44
N LYS A 101 4.77 -9.59 5.10
CA LYS A 101 5.32 -10.10 3.83
C LYS A 101 5.37 -11.62 3.86
N HIS A 102 4.56 -12.28 3.01
CA HIS A 102 4.55 -13.73 2.84
C HIS A 102 5.48 -14.20 1.72
N SER A 103 5.58 -13.43 0.63
CA SER A 103 6.37 -13.83 -0.53
C SER A 103 7.05 -12.64 -1.19
N ASP A 104 8.12 -12.94 -1.94
CA ASP A 104 8.74 -11.97 -2.84
C ASP A 104 7.84 -11.73 -4.06
N ILE A 105 8.06 -10.61 -4.75
CA ILE A 105 7.29 -10.21 -5.91
C ILE A 105 7.55 -11.16 -7.08
N THR A 106 6.48 -11.54 -7.77
CA THR A 106 6.57 -12.28 -9.05
C THR A 106 5.90 -11.47 -10.18
N PRO A 107 6.30 -11.67 -11.45
CA PRO A 107 5.67 -10.99 -12.58
C PRO A 107 4.16 -11.23 -12.67
N ARG A 108 3.68 -12.41 -12.26
CA ARG A 108 2.25 -12.74 -12.24
C ARG A 108 1.48 -11.87 -11.24
N MET A 109 2.07 -11.62 -10.07
CA MET A 109 1.49 -10.78 -9.02
C MET A 109 1.40 -9.33 -9.47
N VAL A 110 2.46 -8.81 -10.10
CA VAL A 110 2.46 -7.45 -10.68
C VAL A 110 1.36 -7.32 -11.74
N LYS A 111 1.25 -8.29 -12.68
CA LYS A 111 0.17 -8.28 -13.68
C LYS A 111 -1.21 -8.29 -13.04
N LYS A 112 -1.42 -9.07 -11.97
CA LYS A 112 -2.69 -9.11 -11.23
C LYS A 112 -2.99 -7.77 -10.56
N ALA A 113 -2.01 -7.16 -9.89
CA ALA A 113 -2.17 -5.84 -9.24
C ALA A 113 -2.56 -4.76 -10.26
N ARG A 114 -1.89 -4.72 -11.43
CA ARG A 114 -2.22 -3.78 -12.51
C ARG A 114 -3.56 -4.05 -13.17
N LEU A 115 -4.02 -5.31 -13.21
CA LEU A 115 -5.37 -5.63 -13.65
C LEU A 115 -6.42 -5.08 -12.67
N LEU A 116 -6.21 -5.24 -11.36
CA LEU A 116 -7.07 -4.66 -10.33
C LEU A 116 -7.13 -3.13 -10.42
N GLU A 117 -5.98 -2.48 -10.65
CA GLU A 117 -5.91 -1.03 -10.91
C GLU A 117 -6.81 -0.61 -12.08
N LYS A 118 -6.69 -1.31 -13.22
CA LYS A 118 -7.51 -1.04 -14.41
C LYS A 118 -8.99 -1.23 -14.13
N ILE A 119 -9.37 -2.30 -13.42
CA ILE A 119 -10.76 -2.56 -13.04
C ILE A 119 -11.28 -1.41 -12.18
N ALA A 120 -10.49 -0.94 -11.22
CA ALA A 120 -10.87 0.14 -10.31
C ALA A 120 -11.10 1.50 -10.99
N LYS A 121 -10.54 1.73 -12.19
CA LYS A 121 -10.83 2.94 -13.00
C LYS A 121 -12.22 2.90 -13.63
N PHE A 122 -12.89 1.75 -13.68
CA PHE A 122 -14.25 1.67 -14.19
C PHE A 122 -15.26 2.03 -13.09
N PRO A 123 -16.31 2.81 -13.41
CA PRO A 123 -17.36 3.20 -12.47
C PRO A 123 -18.36 2.06 -12.22
N LEU A 124 -17.86 0.83 -12.04
CA LEU A 124 -18.67 -0.30 -11.64
C LEU A 124 -18.77 -0.29 -10.10
N PRO A 125 -19.89 -0.74 -9.51
CA PRO A 125 -19.97 -1.04 -8.08
C PRO A 125 -19.12 -2.29 -7.81
N ILE A 126 -17.80 -2.13 -7.86
CA ILE A 126 -16.78 -3.18 -7.76
C ILE A 126 -16.84 -3.86 -6.40
N ASP A 127 -17.23 -3.12 -5.36
CA ASP A 127 -17.56 -3.66 -4.05
C ASP A 127 -18.61 -4.78 -4.18
N ARG A 128 -19.73 -4.53 -4.87
CA ARG A 128 -20.81 -5.51 -5.04
C ARG A 128 -20.38 -6.72 -5.88
N VAL A 129 -19.56 -6.52 -6.90
CA VAL A 129 -19.08 -7.61 -7.77
C VAL A 129 -18.00 -8.47 -7.09
N LEU A 130 -17.10 -7.87 -6.30
CA LEU A 130 -16.10 -8.61 -5.51
C LEU A 130 -16.75 -9.42 -4.39
N PHE A 131 -17.79 -8.89 -3.73
CA PHE A 131 -18.59 -9.65 -2.76
C PHE A 131 -19.26 -10.87 -3.42
N LEU A 132 -19.84 -10.70 -4.61
CA LEU A 132 -20.46 -11.79 -5.37
C LEU A 132 -19.47 -12.88 -5.83
N LEU A 133 -18.23 -12.52 -6.16
CA LEU A 133 -17.22 -13.47 -6.64
C LEU A 133 -16.46 -14.20 -5.53
N GLN A 134 -16.51 -13.71 -4.28
CA GLN A 134 -15.85 -14.34 -3.13
C GLN A 134 -16.77 -15.19 -2.25
N GLY A 135 -18.06 -15.29 -2.57
CA GLY A 135 -18.96 -16.27 -1.94
C GLY A 135 -19.10 -16.11 -0.42
N LEU A 136 -19.62 -14.94 0.01
CA LEU A 136 -20.32 -14.77 1.28
C LEU A 136 -21.73 -14.27 1.00
#